data_AF-A0A0G0NZS0-F1
#
_entry.id   AF-A0A0G0NZS0-F1
#
_cell.length_a   1.000
_cell.length_b   1.000
_cell.length_c   1.000
_cell.angle_alpha   90.00
_cell.angle_beta   90.00
_cell.angle_gamma   90.00
#
_symmetry.space_group_name_H-M   'P 1'
#
loop_
_entity.id
_entity.type
_entity.pdbx_description
1 polymer ?
#
loop_
_entity_poly.entity_id
_entity_poly.type
_entity_poly.pdbx_seq_one_letter_code
_entity_poly.pdbx_strand_id
1 'polypeptide(L)'
;KYTGSTAGLLNYTKLVDDLAPKNYNLFIHKEGYYPWNKMVEVKNGLVTELFSVTLFSLDIKKVKIAQLPAQKIADFEVNDETIRIINNKKIGTAEIYDFDGQLISNEKFKISTSTELISPDKNKKLYAASNKIWIEYLNDINEEPLKKAEEKEIIAISESPILFLNWLKDSEHVIWFTSGELTVAERDNRGGKRNSVKFYLNINPPIFWDIKNSDLYFFENSKSRRLDGTSTVGIPTEASGEKSILYKINID
;
A
#
# COMPACT_ATOMS: atom_id res chain seq x y z
N LYS A 1 22.27 11.81 -22.27
CA LYS A 1 21.31 12.43 -23.22
C LYS A 1 20.11 12.87 -22.39
N TYR A 2 19.87 14.18 -22.22
CA TYR A 2 18.60 14.66 -21.67
C TYR A 2 17.58 14.64 -22.80
N THR A 3 16.44 13.99 -22.59
CA THR A 3 15.50 13.64 -23.67
C THR A 3 14.21 14.46 -23.67
N GLY A 4 14.07 15.40 -22.72
CA GLY A 4 12.99 16.38 -22.64
C GLY A 4 12.27 16.43 -21.29
N SER A 5 11.31 17.36 -21.19
CA SER A 5 10.31 17.45 -20.12
C SER A 5 8.96 16.95 -20.65
N THR A 6 8.17 16.27 -19.83
CA THR A 6 6.85 15.71 -20.22
C THR A 6 5.73 16.74 -20.24
N ALA A 7 6.03 18.01 -19.93
CA ALA A 7 5.04 19.11 -19.80
C ALA A 7 3.83 18.79 -18.89
N GLY A 8 3.97 17.80 -17.98
CA GLY A 8 2.91 17.43 -17.03
C GLY A 8 1.88 16.42 -17.54
N LEU A 9 2.10 15.76 -18.68
CA LEU A 9 1.20 14.69 -19.14
C LEU A 9 1.19 13.50 -18.17
N LEU A 10 -0.01 13.09 -17.76
CA LEU A 10 -0.28 11.83 -17.04
C LEU A 10 -0.33 10.70 -18.08
N ASN A 11 0.33 9.56 -17.82
CA ASN A 11 0.49 8.42 -18.73
C ASN A 11 1.21 8.77 -20.04
N TYR A 12 2.54 8.85 -19.98
CA TYR A 12 3.41 9.30 -21.06
C TYR A 12 4.31 8.18 -21.58
N THR A 13 4.36 7.98 -22.89
CA THR A 13 5.31 7.08 -23.55
C THR A 13 6.37 7.90 -24.28
N LYS A 14 7.65 7.53 -24.11
CA LYS A 14 8.79 8.14 -24.81
C LYS A 14 9.67 7.08 -25.44
N LEU A 15 9.80 7.13 -26.76
CA LEU A 15 10.88 6.42 -27.46
C LEU A 15 12.15 7.29 -27.45
N VAL A 16 13.27 6.68 -27.09
CA VAL A 16 14.61 7.25 -27.26
C VAL A 16 15.36 6.33 -28.21
N ASP A 17 15.63 6.83 -29.41
CA ASP A 17 16.31 6.12 -30.48
C ASP A 17 17.77 6.60 -30.63
N ASP A 18 18.45 6.00 -31.60
CA ASP A 18 19.85 6.25 -31.95
C ASP A 18 20.80 6.07 -30.74
N LEU A 19 20.53 5.02 -29.97
CA LEU A 19 21.38 4.61 -28.85
C LEU A 19 22.30 3.48 -29.32
N ALA A 20 23.60 3.68 -29.17
CA ALA A 20 24.57 2.60 -29.36
C ALA A 20 24.28 1.44 -28.38
N PRO A 21 24.42 0.16 -28.79
CA PRO A 21 24.19 -0.97 -27.89
C PRO A 21 25.13 -0.96 -26.69
N LYS A 22 24.57 -0.88 -25.48
CA LYS A 22 25.26 -0.98 -24.16
C LYS A 22 24.25 -0.86 -23.01
N ASN A 23 24.75 -0.94 -21.78
CA ASN A 23 23.98 -0.60 -20.59
C ASN A 23 23.86 0.92 -20.42
N TYR A 24 22.63 1.38 -20.16
CA TYR A 24 22.30 2.76 -19.84
C TYR A 24 21.70 2.83 -18.44
N ASN A 25 22.05 3.87 -17.69
CA ASN A 25 21.34 4.23 -16.47
C ASN A 25 20.24 5.23 -16.83
N LEU A 26 18.99 4.79 -16.79
CA LEU A 26 17.83 5.65 -16.94
C LEU A 26 17.52 6.29 -15.57
N PHE A 27 17.30 7.59 -15.58
CA PHE A 27 16.95 8.37 -14.39
C PHE A 27 15.78 9.28 -14.73
N ILE A 28 14.68 9.14 -13.99
CA ILE A 28 13.45 9.91 -14.16
C ILE A 28 13.20 10.66 -12.87
N HIS A 29 12.98 11.96 -12.97
CA HIS A 29 12.74 12.81 -11.81
C HIS A 29 11.60 13.79 -12.10
N LYS A 30 10.87 14.13 -11.03
CA LYS A 30 9.87 15.18 -11.00
C LYS A 30 9.94 15.84 -9.63
N GLU A 31 9.89 17.17 -9.59
CA GLU A 31 9.88 17.90 -8.32
C GLU A 31 8.68 17.50 -7.47
N GLY A 32 8.92 17.24 -6.18
CA GLY A 32 7.89 16.75 -5.24
C GLY A 32 7.65 15.24 -5.28
N TYR A 33 8.44 14.48 -6.05
CA TYR A 33 8.30 13.01 -6.16
C TYR A 33 9.64 12.31 -5.91
N TYR A 34 9.56 11.06 -5.47
CA TYR A 34 10.73 10.18 -5.42
C TYR A 34 11.26 9.92 -6.84
N PRO A 35 12.58 10.01 -7.07
CA PRO A 35 13.15 9.70 -8.36
C PRO A 35 13.10 8.19 -8.63
N TRP A 36 13.03 7.84 -9.90
CA TRP A 36 13.09 6.45 -10.36
C TRP A 36 14.35 6.26 -11.19
N ASN A 37 15.06 5.14 -10.96
CA ASN A 37 16.26 4.82 -11.73
C ASN A 37 16.41 3.34 -12.06
N LYS A 38 16.98 3.05 -13.23
CA LYS A 38 17.13 1.67 -13.70
C LYS A 38 18.30 1.54 -14.64
N MET A 39 19.11 0.51 -14.43
CA MET A 39 20.08 0.08 -15.42
C MET A 39 19.39 -0.84 -16.43
N VAL A 40 19.42 -0.45 -17.71
CA VAL A 40 18.80 -1.17 -18.83
C VAL A 40 19.83 -1.47 -19.91
N GLU A 41 19.75 -2.67 -20.47
CA GLU A 41 20.57 -3.06 -21.63
C GLU A 41 19.85 -2.64 -22.92
N VAL A 42 20.54 -1.96 -23.81
CA VAL A 42 20.08 -1.69 -25.18
C VAL A 42 20.86 -2.59 -26.13
N LYS A 43 20.14 -3.34 -26.98
CA LYS A 43 20.71 -4.27 -27.97
C LYS A 43 20.47 -3.76 -29.38
N ASN A 44 21.34 -4.15 -30.32
CA ASN A 44 21.20 -3.74 -31.71
C ASN A 44 19.89 -4.27 -32.31
N GLY A 45 19.10 -3.40 -32.93
CA GLY A 45 17.85 -3.74 -33.59
C GLY A 45 16.70 -4.14 -32.65
N LEU A 46 16.84 -4.00 -31.33
CA LEU A 46 15.81 -4.31 -30.36
C LEU A 46 15.39 -3.07 -29.57
N VAL A 47 14.11 -3.01 -29.21
CA VAL A 47 13.57 -1.99 -28.31
C VAL A 47 13.53 -2.57 -26.91
N THR A 48 14.18 -1.90 -25.96
CA THR A 48 14.06 -2.22 -24.54
C THR A 48 12.95 -1.38 -23.93
N GLU A 49 11.86 -2.03 -23.56
CA GLU A 49 10.68 -1.36 -23.01
C GLU A 49 10.64 -1.45 -21.47
N LEU A 50 10.22 -0.35 -20.85
CA LEU A 50 10.02 -0.22 -19.41
C LEU A 50 8.55 0.14 -19.18
N PHE A 51 7.81 -0.80 -18.62
CA PHE A 51 6.39 -0.62 -18.30
C PHE A 51 6.23 -0.23 -16.83
N SER A 52 5.08 0.38 -16.51
CA SER A 52 4.68 0.70 -15.13
C SER A 52 5.72 1.50 -14.33
N VAL A 53 6.37 2.47 -14.99
CA VAL A 53 7.28 3.39 -14.30
C VAL A 53 6.46 4.42 -13.53
N THR A 54 6.42 4.28 -12.21
CA THR A 54 5.64 5.14 -11.30
C THR A 54 6.55 6.00 -10.44
N LEU A 55 6.23 7.30 -10.35
CA LEU A 55 6.85 8.22 -9.38
C LEU A 55 5.85 8.47 -8.26
N PHE A 56 6.26 8.23 -7.01
CA PHE A 56 5.42 8.45 -5.84
C PHE A 56 5.68 9.83 -5.23
N SER A 57 4.63 10.51 -4.77
CA SER A 57 4.74 11.83 -4.12
C SER A 57 5.64 11.76 -2.88
N LEU A 58 6.45 12.77 -2.64
CA LEU A 58 7.19 12.96 -1.38
C LEU A 58 6.26 13.39 -0.24
N ASP A 59 5.19 14.11 -0.58
CA ASP A 59 4.19 14.60 0.37
C ASP A 59 2.94 13.72 0.30
N ILE A 60 2.76 12.88 1.32
CA ILE A 60 1.57 12.06 1.50
C ILE A 60 0.65 12.70 2.53
N LYS A 61 -0.59 12.99 2.10
CA LYS A 61 -1.55 13.73 2.93
C LYS A 61 -2.45 12.78 3.71
N LYS A 62 -2.42 12.94 5.04
CA LYS A 62 -3.37 12.30 5.94
C LYS A 62 -4.68 13.10 5.98
N VAL A 63 -5.78 12.48 5.56
CA VAL A 63 -7.12 13.08 5.52
C VAL A 63 -8.03 12.37 6.53
N LYS A 64 -8.75 13.13 7.37
CA LYS A 64 -9.78 12.57 8.26
C LYS A 64 -11.02 12.23 7.43
N ILE A 65 -11.51 11.01 7.55
CA ILE A 65 -12.71 10.53 6.85
C ILE A 65 -13.92 10.52 7.77
N ALA A 66 -13.79 9.91 8.94
CA ALA A 66 -14.91 9.71 9.86
C ALA A 66 -14.45 9.73 11.31
N GLN A 67 -15.41 9.83 12.22
CA GLN A 67 -15.18 9.73 13.66
C GLN A 67 -16.26 8.89 14.30
N LEU A 68 -15.85 7.74 14.85
CA LEU A 68 -16.74 6.75 15.41
C LEU A 68 -16.66 6.79 16.95
N PRO A 69 -17.66 6.24 17.65
CA PRO A 69 -17.54 5.93 19.07
C PRO A 69 -16.28 5.10 19.35
N ALA A 70 -15.73 5.20 20.57
CA ALA A 70 -14.62 4.33 20.98
C ALA A 70 -15.04 2.86 20.88
N GLN A 71 -14.28 2.11 20.10
CA GLN A 71 -14.52 0.69 19.90
C GLN A 71 -13.21 -0.06 19.68
N LYS A 72 -13.23 -1.36 19.98
CA LYS A 72 -12.08 -2.23 19.78
C LYS A 72 -12.07 -2.75 18.35
N ILE A 73 -11.18 -2.24 17.51
CA ILE A 73 -11.12 -2.60 16.09
C ILE A 73 -10.11 -3.73 15.90
N ALA A 74 -10.60 -4.95 15.63
CA ALA A 74 -9.73 -6.08 15.30
C ALA A 74 -9.44 -6.17 13.79
N ASP A 75 -10.38 -5.70 12.97
CA ASP A 75 -10.23 -5.45 11.53
C ASP A 75 -11.30 -4.47 11.06
N PHE A 76 -11.18 -3.98 9.84
CA PHE A 76 -12.23 -3.20 9.21
C PHE A 76 -12.12 -3.17 7.69
N GLU A 77 -13.23 -2.82 7.06
CA GLU A 77 -13.31 -2.58 5.62
C GLU A 77 -13.99 -1.22 5.40
N VAL A 78 -13.59 -0.52 4.35
CA VAL A 78 -14.21 0.74 3.92
C VAL A 78 -14.70 0.55 2.50
N ASN A 79 -15.93 0.97 2.22
CA ASN A 79 -16.43 1.12 0.86
C ASN A 79 -16.86 2.57 0.63
N ASP A 80 -17.50 2.85 -0.51
CA ASP A 80 -17.80 4.22 -0.94
C ASP A 80 -18.71 5.00 0.04
N GLU A 81 -19.45 4.31 0.92
CA GLU A 81 -20.47 4.94 1.79
C GLU A 81 -20.39 4.51 3.26
N THR A 82 -19.73 3.39 3.56
CA THR A 82 -19.80 2.75 4.88
C THR A 82 -18.45 2.26 5.38
N ILE A 83 -18.38 2.11 6.70
CA ILE A 83 -17.26 1.55 7.44
C ILE A 83 -17.76 0.31 8.15
N ARG A 84 -17.18 -0.83 7.79
CA ARG A 84 -17.50 -2.12 8.37
C ARG A 84 -16.45 -2.48 9.41
N ILE A 85 -16.82 -2.44 10.69
CA ILE A 85 -15.91 -2.71 11.81
C ILE A 85 -16.05 -4.16 12.28
N ILE A 86 -14.93 -4.87 12.34
CA ILE A 86 -14.85 -6.22 12.89
C ILE A 86 -14.23 -6.13 14.28
N ASN A 87 -15.07 -6.20 15.31
CA ASN A 87 -14.63 -6.12 16.70
C ASN A 87 -13.92 -7.40 17.19
N ASN A 88 -14.28 -8.57 16.63
CA ASN A 88 -13.64 -9.84 16.94
C ASN A 88 -13.71 -10.82 15.75
N LYS A 89 -12.54 -11.14 15.16
CA LYS A 89 -12.41 -12.08 14.05
C LYS A 89 -12.93 -13.49 14.34
N LYS A 90 -13.10 -13.88 15.61
CA LYS A 90 -13.61 -15.22 16.02
C LYS A 90 -15.13 -15.30 16.12
N ILE A 91 -15.82 -14.17 16.26
CA ILE A 91 -17.27 -14.13 16.54
C ILE A 91 -18.08 -14.01 15.24
N GLY A 92 -17.45 -13.59 14.14
CA GLY A 92 -18.09 -13.49 12.83
C GLY A 92 -19.19 -12.42 12.81
N THR A 93 -19.04 -11.35 13.58
CA THR A 93 -19.97 -10.21 13.63
C THR A 93 -19.25 -8.91 13.31
N ALA A 94 -19.91 -8.04 12.56
CA ALA A 94 -19.42 -6.71 12.22
C ALA A 94 -20.49 -5.65 12.48
N GLU A 95 -20.05 -4.45 12.85
CA GLU A 95 -20.88 -3.25 12.98
C GLU A 95 -20.65 -2.37 11.75
N ILE A 96 -21.73 -1.90 11.13
CA ILE A 96 -21.68 -1.06 9.93
C ILE A 96 -22.02 0.37 10.32
N TYR A 97 -21.12 1.29 10.05
CA TYR A 97 -21.28 2.72 10.28
C TYR A 97 -21.30 3.48 8.96
N ASP A 98 -21.98 4.61 8.89
CA ASP A 98 -21.73 5.61 7.83
C ASP A 98 -20.50 6.48 8.18
N PHE A 99 -20.17 7.41 7.28
CA PHE A 99 -19.08 8.37 7.51
C PHE A 99 -19.40 9.47 8.52
N ASP A 100 -20.68 9.69 8.85
CA ASP A 100 -21.09 10.55 9.96
C ASP A 100 -20.91 9.88 11.33
N GLY A 101 -20.61 8.57 11.34
CA GLY A 101 -20.36 7.76 12.53
C GLY A 101 -21.64 7.20 13.15
N GLN A 102 -22.76 7.21 12.42
CA GLN A 102 -24.01 6.57 12.84
C GLN A 102 -23.95 5.06 12.56
N LEU A 103 -24.31 4.25 13.55
CA LEU A 103 -24.49 2.82 13.38
C LEU A 103 -25.72 2.57 12.48
N ILE A 104 -25.49 1.95 11.32
CA ILE A 104 -26.52 1.58 10.35
C ILE A 104 -27.07 0.19 10.66
N SER A 105 -26.19 -0.80 10.87
CA SER A 105 -26.59 -2.19 11.00
C SER A 105 -25.54 -3.06 11.68
N ASN A 106 -25.93 -4.31 11.98
CA ASN A 106 -25.04 -5.37 12.45
C ASN A 106 -25.13 -6.55 11.48
N GLU A 107 -23.98 -7.10 11.10
CA GLU A 107 -23.89 -8.19 10.13
C GLU A 107 -23.22 -9.42 10.73
N LYS A 108 -23.66 -10.60 10.29
CA LYS A 108 -22.94 -11.86 10.52
C LYS A 108 -22.20 -12.25 9.26
N PHE A 109 -20.96 -12.72 9.38
CA PHE A 109 -20.13 -13.13 8.25
C PHE A 109 -19.42 -14.44 8.52
N LYS A 110 -19.08 -15.16 7.44
CA LYS A 110 -18.24 -16.35 7.50
C LYS A 110 -16.78 -15.92 7.58
N ILE A 111 -16.06 -16.48 8.53
CA ILE A 111 -14.63 -16.25 8.68
C ILE A 111 -13.91 -16.92 7.50
N SER A 112 -13.24 -16.11 6.67
CA SER A 112 -12.34 -16.59 5.61
C SER A 112 -10.92 -16.69 6.14
N THR A 113 -10.19 -17.73 5.74
CA THR A 113 -8.81 -18.01 6.20
C THR A 113 -7.77 -17.92 5.10
N SER A 114 -8.13 -17.53 3.88
CA SER A 114 -7.14 -17.43 2.80
C SER A 114 -6.23 -16.22 3.02
N THR A 115 -4.92 -16.47 3.00
CA THR A 115 -3.84 -15.47 3.19
C THR A 115 -3.08 -15.18 1.90
N GLU A 116 -3.48 -15.78 0.78
CA GLU A 116 -2.82 -15.59 -0.51
C GLU A 116 -3.36 -14.36 -1.23
N LEU A 117 -2.45 -13.44 -1.61
CA LEU A 117 -2.80 -12.19 -2.29
C LEU A 117 -2.55 -12.35 -3.79
N ILE A 118 -3.62 -12.55 -4.55
CA ILE A 118 -3.54 -12.64 -6.02
C ILE A 118 -3.43 -11.23 -6.60
N SER A 119 -2.52 -11.04 -7.56
CA SER A 119 -2.39 -9.76 -8.26
C SER A 119 -3.66 -9.40 -9.02
N PRO A 120 -3.95 -8.10 -9.25
CA PRO A 120 -5.13 -7.68 -10.02
C PRO A 120 -5.24 -8.32 -11.41
N ASP A 121 -4.11 -8.52 -12.10
CA ASP A 121 -4.00 -9.22 -13.40
C ASP A 121 -4.12 -10.75 -13.30
N LYS A 122 -4.19 -11.30 -12.08
CA LYS A 122 -4.29 -12.73 -11.75
C LYS A 122 -3.12 -13.60 -12.21
N ASN A 123 -2.00 -13.00 -12.60
CA ASN A 123 -0.83 -13.75 -13.07
C ASN A 123 0.16 -14.07 -11.96
N LYS A 124 -0.02 -13.51 -10.76
CA LYS A 124 1.00 -13.54 -9.70
C LYS A 124 0.32 -13.74 -8.35
N LYS A 125 1.04 -14.40 -7.45
CA LYS A 125 0.66 -14.56 -6.04
C LYS A 125 1.72 -13.93 -5.16
N LEU A 126 1.29 -13.11 -4.21
CA LEU A 126 2.12 -12.44 -3.21
C LEU A 126 1.85 -13.04 -1.84
N TYR A 127 2.92 -13.30 -1.10
CA TYR A 127 2.83 -13.79 0.28
C TYR A 127 4.07 -13.44 1.10
N ALA A 128 3.90 -13.33 2.41
CA ALA A 128 4.99 -13.24 3.36
C ALA A 128 5.26 -14.62 3.96
N ALA A 129 6.54 -15.04 3.98
CA ALA A 129 7.00 -16.23 4.70
C ALA A 129 8.17 -15.84 5.60
N SER A 130 7.94 -15.92 6.92
CA SER A 130 8.85 -15.38 7.94
C SER A 130 9.13 -13.89 7.70
N ASN A 131 10.35 -13.52 7.30
CA ASN A 131 10.78 -12.15 7.06
C ASN A 131 10.97 -11.82 5.57
N LYS A 132 10.52 -12.71 4.67
CA LYS A 132 10.68 -12.56 3.23
C LYS A 132 9.32 -12.30 2.57
N ILE A 133 9.31 -11.38 1.63
CA ILE A 133 8.17 -11.13 0.74
C ILE A 133 8.45 -11.83 -0.59
N TRP A 134 7.55 -12.74 -0.97
CA TRP A 134 7.67 -13.57 -2.15
C TRP A 134 6.63 -13.22 -3.19
N ILE A 135 7.03 -13.29 -4.46
CA ILE A 135 6.13 -13.42 -5.59
C ILE A 135 6.30 -14.82 -6.17
N GLU A 136 5.19 -15.50 -6.42
CA GLU A 136 5.09 -16.73 -7.21
C GLU A 136 4.30 -16.43 -8.49
N TYR A 137 4.84 -16.83 -9.63
CA TYR A 137 4.21 -16.61 -10.94
C TYR A 137 3.21 -17.72 -11.24
N LEU A 138 1.97 -17.34 -11.54
CA LEU A 138 0.87 -18.29 -11.83
C LEU A 138 0.81 -18.65 -13.33
N ASN A 139 1.30 -17.75 -14.19
CA ASN A 139 1.38 -17.92 -15.64
C ASN A 139 2.75 -17.44 -16.14
N ASP A 140 3.12 -17.87 -17.35
CA ASP A 140 4.29 -17.33 -18.05
C ASP A 140 4.13 -15.84 -18.32
N ILE A 141 5.15 -15.04 -17.94
CA ILE A 141 5.25 -13.61 -18.26
C ILE A 141 6.18 -13.47 -19.46
N ASN A 142 5.61 -13.06 -20.59
CA ASN A 142 6.31 -12.93 -21.87
C ASN A 142 6.80 -11.49 -22.16
N GLU A 143 6.63 -10.59 -21.19
CA GLU A 143 7.19 -9.25 -21.17
C GLU A 143 8.38 -9.17 -20.21
N GLU A 144 9.32 -8.26 -20.47
CA GLU A 144 10.52 -8.13 -19.64
C GLU A 144 10.18 -7.50 -18.27
N PRO A 145 10.68 -8.05 -17.14
CA PRO A 145 11.52 -9.26 -17.05
C PRO A 145 10.71 -10.55 -17.26
N LEU A 146 11.19 -11.39 -18.17
CA LEU A 146 10.56 -12.69 -18.49
C LEU A 146 10.54 -13.61 -17.27
N LYS A 147 9.40 -14.29 -17.07
CA LYS A 147 9.19 -15.21 -15.95
C LYS A 147 8.44 -16.46 -16.40
N LYS A 148 8.73 -17.59 -15.76
CA LYS A 148 7.97 -18.82 -15.98
C LYS A 148 6.93 -19.06 -14.90
N ALA A 149 5.84 -19.73 -15.26
CA ALA A 149 4.90 -20.25 -14.29
C ALA A 149 5.64 -21.07 -13.21
N GLU A 150 5.17 -20.96 -11.97
CA GLU A 150 5.74 -21.55 -10.74
C GLU A 150 7.11 -20.98 -10.31
N GLU A 151 7.72 -20.08 -11.10
CA GLU A 151 8.91 -19.36 -10.67
C GLU A 151 8.60 -18.53 -9.43
N LYS A 152 9.57 -18.46 -8.51
CA LYS A 152 9.48 -17.71 -7.26
C LYS A 152 10.62 -16.73 -7.15
N GLU A 153 10.31 -15.53 -6.67
CA GLU A 153 11.34 -14.56 -6.36
C GLU A 153 11.06 -13.81 -5.06
N ILE A 154 12.15 -13.41 -4.40
CA ILE A 154 12.10 -12.56 -3.22
C ILE A 154 12.07 -11.10 -3.69
N ILE A 155 11.07 -10.35 -3.24
CA ILE A 155 10.99 -8.91 -3.49
C ILE A 155 11.80 -8.14 -2.45
N ALA A 156 11.63 -8.50 -1.18
CA ALA A 156 12.33 -7.87 -0.07
C ALA A 156 12.53 -8.84 1.10
N ILE A 157 13.55 -8.54 1.90
CA ILE A 157 13.77 -9.14 3.22
C ILE A 157 13.55 -8.01 4.22
N SER A 158 12.58 -8.18 5.11
CA SER A 158 12.25 -7.22 6.15
C SER A 158 12.99 -7.55 7.44
N GLU A 159 13.47 -6.53 8.15
CA GLU A 159 14.05 -6.72 9.49
C GLU A 159 12.97 -6.72 10.58
N SER A 160 11.83 -6.08 10.31
CA SER A 160 10.67 -6.01 11.19
C SER A 160 9.54 -6.93 10.72
N PRO A 161 8.64 -7.37 11.63
CA PRO A 161 7.45 -8.13 11.24
C PRO A 161 6.63 -7.38 10.19
N ILE A 162 6.19 -8.10 9.16
CA ILE A 162 5.28 -7.59 8.13
C ILE A 162 3.87 -7.58 8.73
N LEU A 163 3.32 -6.40 8.93
CA LEU A 163 2.02 -6.18 9.58
C LEU A 163 0.88 -6.08 8.56
N PHE A 164 1.20 -5.69 7.33
CA PHE A 164 0.29 -5.60 6.20
C PHE A 164 1.07 -5.81 4.89
N LEU A 165 0.43 -6.43 3.91
CA LEU A 165 0.99 -6.72 2.59
C LEU A 165 -0.14 -6.70 1.56
N ASN A 166 0.08 -6.07 0.41
CA ASN A 166 -0.85 -6.09 -0.72
C ASN A 166 -0.17 -5.74 -2.05
N TRP A 167 -0.91 -5.90 -3.15
CA TRP A 167 -0.57 -5.37 -4.47
C TRP A 167 -1.06 -3.93 -4.63
N LEU A 168 -0.41 -3.18 -5.50
CA LEU A 168 -1.01 -2.01 -6.12
C LEU A 168 -1.87 -2.43 -7.32
N LYS A 169 -2.76 -1.53 -7.76
CA LYS A 169 -3.71 -1.78 -8.87
C LYS A 169 -3.04 -2.17 -10.20
N ASP A 170 -1.80 -1.76 -10.40
CA ASP A 170 -1.05 -2.00 -11.63
C ASP A 170 -0.49 -3.43 -11.74
N SER A 171 -0.59 -4.25 -10.68
CA SER A 171 -0.01 -5.61 -10.62
C SER A 171 1.52 -5.67 -10.72
N GLU A 172 2.19 -4.52 -10.71
CA GLU A 172 3.63 -4.38 -10.92
C GLU A 172 4.35 -3.81 -9.69
N HIS A 173 3.60 -3.21 -8.76
CA HIS A 173 4.11 -2.80 -7.46
C HIS A 173 3.44 -3.59 -6.33
N VAL A 174 4.22 -3.79 -5.27
CA VAL A 174 3.75 -4.34 -4.00
C VAL A 174 3.94 -3.32 -2.90
N ILE A 175 3.03 -3.33 -1.93
CA ILE A 175 3.03 -2.46 -0.77
C ILE A 175 3.02 -3.29 0.50
N TRP A 176 3.84 -2.90 1.47
CA TRP A 176 3.83 -3.54 2.78
C TRP A 176 4.09 -2.53 3.88
N PHE A 177 3.53 -2.81 5.04
CA PHE A 177 3.75 -2.03 6.25
C PHE A 177 4.47 -2.89 7.28
N THR A 178 5.50 -2.31 7.88
CA THR A 178 6.14 -2.81 9.09
C THR A 178 5.92 -1.77 10.20
N SER A 179 6.55 -1.93 11.37
CA SER A 179 6.38 -0.96 12.45
C SER A 179 6.88 0.44 12.04
N GLY A 180 5.94 1.32 11.68
CA GLY A 180 6.21 2.71 11.34
C GLY A 180 6.68 2.98 9.91
N GLU A 181 6.86 1.96 9.07
CA GLU A 181 7.40 2.10 7.71
C GLU A 181 6.47 1.41 6.70
N LEU A 182 5.87 2.22 5.81
CA LEU A 182 5.14 1.77 4.64
C LEU A 182 6.10 1.81 3.43
N THR A 183 6.32 0.67 2.80
CA THR A 183 7.20 0.57 1.64
C THR A 183 6.38 0.17 0.43
N VAL A 184 6.66 0.82 -0.71
CA VAL A 184 6.18 0.42 -2.03
C VAL A 184 7.40 0.06 -2.87
N ALA A 185 7.38 -1.08 -3.54
CA ALA A 185 8.45 -1.49 -4.43
C ALA A 185 7.90 -2.09 -5.72
N GLU A 186 8.59 -1.81 -6.83
CA GLU A 186 8.30 -2.46 -8.10
C GLU A 186 8.80 -3.91 -8.10
N ARG A 187 8.20 -4.74 -8.95
CA ARG A 187 8.63 -6.11 -9.21
C ARG A 187 9.91 -6.16 -10.05
N ASP A 188 10.04 -5.25 -11.02
CA ASP A 188 11.10 -5.21 -12.02
C ASP A 188 12.50 -5.20 -11.37
N ASN A 189 13.20 -6.32 -11.51
CA ASN A 189 14.53 -6.54 -10.95
C ASN A 189 15.68 -6.32 -11.94
N ARG A 190 15.39 -5.81 -13.15
CA ARG A 190 16.42 -5.51 -14.16
C ARG A 190 17.45 -4.53 -13.60
N GLY A 191 18.70 -4.68 -14.03
CA GLY A 191 19.80 -3.86 -13.52
C GLY A 191 20.24 -4.20 -12.08
N GLY A 192 19.73 -5.28 -11.49
CA GLY A 192 20.13 -5.77 -10.17
C GLY A 192 19.55 -5.01 -8.99
N LYS A 193 18.71 -3.98 -9.22
CA LYS A 193 18.06 -3.20 -8.18
C LYS A 193 16.60 -2.87 -8.56
N ARG A 194 15.70 -3.07 -7.61
CA ARG A 194 14.30 -2.60 -7.67
C ARG A 194 14.20 -1.17 -7.15
N ASN A 195 13.38 -0.36 -7.79
CA ASN A 195 12.95 0.91 -7.22
C ASN A 195 11.99 0.63 -6.07
N SER A 196 12.21 1.34 -4.98
CA SER A 196 11.33 1.33 -3.83
C SER A 196 11.31 2.69 -3.18
N VAL A 197 10.16 3.02 -2.59
CA VAL A 197 9.94 4.24 -1.81
C VAL A 197 9.48 3.85 -0.41
N LYS A 198 9.86 4.66 0.57
CA LYS A 198 9.55 4.43 1.98
C LYS A 198 8.87 5.65 2.57
N PHE A 199 7.76 5.41 3.25
CA PHE A 199 7.02 6.42 4.00
C PHE A 199 7.05 6.07 5.47
N TYR A 200 7.54 7.00 6.30
CA TYR A 200 7.55 6.83 7.74
C TYR A 200 6.25 7.34 8.33
N LEU A 201 5.40 6.40 8.73
CA LEU A 201 4.02 6.64 9.16
C LEU A 201 3.85 6.18 10.60
N ASN A 202 3.45 7.09 11.49
CA ASN A 202 3.10 6.73 12.86
C ASN A 202 1.65 6.20 12.94
N ILE A 203 1.41 5.05 12.30
CA ILE A 203 0.09 4.39 12.24
C ILE A 203 0.16 3.02 12.87
N ASN A 204 -0.98 2.54 13.38
CA ASN A 204 -1.09 1.21 14.00
C ASN A 204 -2.08 0.35 13.21
N PRO A 205 -1.82 -0.96 13.04
CA PRO A 205 -2.82 -1.89 12.52
C PRO A 205 -4.08 -1.97 13.40
N PRO A 206 -5.23 -2.40 12.85
CA PRO A 206 -5.41 -2.89 11.48
C PRO A 206 -5.29 -1.78 10.42
N ILE A 207 -4.97 -2.18 9.19
CA ILE A 207 -4.90 -1.32 8.01
C ILE A 207 -5.82 -1.92 6.97
N PHE A 208 -6.64 -1.08 6.33
CA PHE A 208 -7.43 -1.47 5.18
C PHE A 208 -6.87 -0.81 3.92
N TRP A 209 -6.75 -1.59 2.85
CA TRP A 209 -6.24 -1.14 1.56
C TRP A 209 -7.31 -1.25 0.50
N ASP A 210 -7.77 -0.10 0.02
CA ASP A 210 -8.60 0.00 -1.16
C ASP A 210 -7.70 0.09 -2.39
N ILE A 211 -7.44 -1.06 -2.98
CA ILE A 211 -6.58 -1.20 -4.15
C ILE A 211 -7.11 -0.40 -5.35
N LYS A 212 -8.43 -0.23 -5.49
CA LYS A 212 -9.03 0.44 -6.66
C LYS A 212 -8.66 1.92 -6.68
N ASN A 213 -8.73 2.55 -5.51
CA ASN A 213 -8.48 3.98 -5.34
C ASN A 213 -7.05 4.29 -4.87
N SER A 214 -6.23 3.28 -4.63
CA SER A 214 -4.90 3.40 -4.02
C SER A 214 -4.94 4.11 -2.65
N ASP A 215 -6.01 3.85 -1.89
CA ASP A 215 -6.27 4.49 -0.61
C ASP A 215 -5.95 3.53 0.56
N LEU A 216 -5.08 3.99 1.45
CA LEU A 216 -4.71 3.32 2.69
C LEU A 216 -5.48 3.94 3.86
N TYR A 217 -6.32 3.14 4.50
CA TYR A 217 -7.12 3.53 5.65
C TYR A 217 -6.55 2.96 6.94
N PHE A 218 -6.66 3.72 8.02
CA PHE A 218 -6.26 3.30 9.36
C PHE A 218 -6.97 4.14 10.43
N PHE A 219 -7.05 3.58 11.64
CA PHE A 219 -7.61 4.28 12.79
C PHE A 219 -6.53 4.86 13.69
N GLU A 220 -6.78 6.05 14.22
CA GLU A 220 -6.07 6.59 15.38
C GLU A 220 -7.06 6.77 16.54
N ASN A 221 -6.64 6.38 17.74
CA ASN A 221 -7.40 6.66 18.95
C ASN A 221 -7.06 8.06 19.44
N SER A 222 -8.06 8.92 19.55
CA SER A 222 -7.90 10.19 20.24
C SER A 222 -7.84 9.95 21.75
N LYS A 223 -6.64 9.93 22.33
CA LYS A 223 -6.51 10.12 23.78
C LYS A 223 -6.91 11.56 24.08
N SER A 224 -8.05 11.76 24.74
CA SER A 224 -8.37 13.04 25.35
C SER A 224 -7.24 13.36 26.36
N ARG A 225 -6.36 14.31 26.04
CA ARG A 225 -5.45 14.88 27.04
C ARG A 225 -6.31 15.71 27.99
N ARG A 226 -6.71 15.07 29.09
CA ARG A 226 -7.12 15.77 30.31
C ARG A 226 -5.93 16.52 30.88
N LEU A 227 -5.84 17.82 30.58
CA LEU A 227 -5.00 18.78 31.29
C LEU A 227 -5.78 19.24 32.52
N ASP A 228 -5.77 18.43 33.57
CA ASP A 228 -6.40 18.79 34.82
C ASP A 228 -5.47 18.39 35.97
N GLY A 229 -4.54 19.30 36.25
CA GLY A 229 -3.98 19.40 37.59
C GLY A 229 -5.06 19.94 38.52
N THR A 230 -5.79 19.05 39.18
CA THR A 230 -6.17 19.14 40.62
C THR A 230 -7.08 17.97 40.97
N SER A 231 -6.69 17.27 42.03
CA SER A 231 -7.39 16.18 42.71
C SER A 231 -8.73 16.61 43.33
N THR A 232 -9.81 15.89 43.03
CA THR A 232 -10.86 15.57 44.01
C THR A 232 -11.55 14.25 43.63
N VAL A 233 -11.73 13.40 44.64
CA VAL A 233 -12.38 12.09 44.60
C VAL A 233 -13.84 12.23 44.16
N GLY A 234 -14.22 11.53 43.09
CA GLY A 234 -15.58 11.47 42.56
C GLY A 234 -15.81 10.19 41.76
N ILE A 235 -16.99 9.60 41.96
CA ILE A 235 -17.51 8.33 41.41
C ILE A 235 -17.22 8.21 39.89
N PRO A 236 -16.76 7.05 39.38
CA PRO A 236 -16.50 6.89 37.95
C PRO A 236 -17.82 6.84 37.20
N THR A 237 -18.20 7.98 36.62
CA THR A 237 -19.25 8.07 35.61
C THR A 237 -18.69 7.62 34.28
N GLU A 238 -19.34 6.63 33.68
CA GLU A 238 -19.04 6.13 32.34
C GLU A 238 -19.03 7.25 31.31
N ALA A 239 -17.89 7.42 30.64
CA ALA A 239 -17.68 7.87 29.26
C ALA A 239 -16.25 8.40 29.17
N SER A 240 -15.27 7.50 29.05
CA SER A 240 -13.96 7.91 28.55
C SER A 240 -14.19 8.49 27.15
N GLY A 241 -13.99 9.80 26.98
CA GLY A 241 -14.17 10.54 25.72
C GLY A 241 -13.16 10.17 24.62
N GLU A 242 -12.74 8.92 24.58
CA GLU A 242 -11.94 8.37 23.50
C GLU A 242 -12.85 8.20 22.27
N LYS A 243 -12.33 8.58 21.11
CA LYS A 243 -12.98 8.36 19.82
C LYS A 243 -12.00 7.70 18.87
N SER A 244 -12.52 6.82 18.03
CA SER A 244 -11.76 6.20 16.94
C SER A 244 -11.93 7.05 15.69
N ILE A 245 -10.83 7.65 15.22
CA ILE A 245 -10.82 8.53 14.05
C ILE A 245 -10.29 7.73 12.86
N LEU A 246 -11.10 7.63 11.80
CA LEU A 246 -10.68 7.01 10.55
C LEU A 246 -9.93 8.04 9.72
N TYR A 247 -8.72 7.68 9.31
CA TYR A 247 -7.90 8.45 8.39
C TYR A 247 -7.68 7.70 7.09
N LYS A 248 -7.35 8.46 6.05
CA LYS A 248 -7.00 7.99 4.71
C LYS A 248 -5.71 8.66 4.24
N ILE A 249 -4.86 7.89 3.57
CA ILE A 249 -3.72 8.37 2.79
C ILE A 249 -3.86 7.79 1.38
N ASN A 250 -3.79 8.65 0.36
CA ASN A 250 -3.68 8.19 -1.02
C ASN A 250 -2.20 8.00 -1.38
N ILE A 251 -1.88 6.87 -2.02
CA ILE A 251 -0.50 6.48 -2.35
C ILE A 251 -0.08 6.89 -3.76
N ASP A 252 -1.03 7.17 -4.66
CA ASP A 252 -0.75 7.56 -6.05
C ASP A 252 -0.39 9.05 -6.22
#